data_AF-A0A2A6JMA8-F1
#
_entry.id   AF-A0A2A6JMA8-F1
#
_cell.length_a   1.000
_cell.length_b   1.000
_cell.length_c   1.000
_cell.angle_alpha   90.00
_cell.angle_beta   90.00
_cell.angle_gamma   90.00
#
_symmetry.space_group_name_H-M   'P 1'
#
loop_
_entity.id
_entity.type
_entity.pdbx_description
1 polymer ?
#
loop_
_entity_poly.entity_id
_entity_poly.type
_entity_poly.pdbx_seq_one_letter_code
_entity_poly.pdbx_strand_id
1 'polypeptide(L)' 'MPTLFRFLFFCAIIAGTVYGAMWALVTFVEPEPRDVTIRIPSERVNPPPTGTIDPSRK' A
#
# COMPACT_ATOMS: atom_id res chain seq x y z
N MET A 1 -2.02 -45.83 4.06
CA MET A 1 -0.73 -45.26 3.57
C MET A 1 -0.70 -43.77 3.90
N PRO A 2 0.23 -43.29 4.73
CA PRO A 2 0.22 -41.95 5.32
C PRO A 2 0.74 -40.85 4.37
N THR A 3 0.31 -40.85 3.10
CA THR A 3 0.78 -39.91 2.07
C THR A 3 0.10 -38.54 2.18
N LEU A 4 -1.20 -38.49 2.46
CA LEU A 4 -1.94 -37.24 2.65
C LEU A 4 -1.41 -36.43 3.86
N PHE A 5 -1.18 -37.11 4.98
CA PHE A 5 -0.66 -36.43 6.18
C PHE A 5 0.74 -35.86 5.94
N ARG A 6 1.61 -36.58 5.23
CA ARG A 6 2.94 -36.07 4.82
C ARG A 6 2.83 -34.84 3.94
N PHE A 7 1.88 -34.84 2.99
CA PHE A 7 1.62 -33.69 2.13
C PHE A 7 1.14 -32.48 2.94
N LEU A 8 0.15 -32.66 3.82
CA LEU A 8 -0.35 -31.57 4.67
C LEU A 8 0.72 -31.03 5.61
N PHE A 9 1.55 -31.92 6.19
CA PHE A 9 2.67 -31.51 7.03
C PHE A 9 3.67 -30.65 6.26
N PHE A 10 3.96 -31.02 5.00
CA PHE A 10 4.81 -30.22 4.12
C PHE A 10 4.21 -28.84 3.84
N CYS A 11 2.91 -28.78 3.54
CA CYS A 11 2.20 -27.50 3.38
C CYS A 11 2.23 -26.66 4.65
N ALA A 12 2.06 -27.27 5.83
CA ALA A 12 2.10 -26.57 7.11
C ALA A 12 3.48 -25.96 7.38
N ILE A 13 4.57 -26.67 7.06
CA ILE A 13 5.93 -26.14 7.17
C ILE A 13 6.11 -24.93 6.25
N ILE A 14 5.67 -25.01 4.99
CA ILE A 14 5.79 -23.89 4.04
C ILE A 14 4.99 -22.69 4.55
N ALA A 15 3.72 -22.89 4.90
CA ALA A 15 2.86 -21.82 5.40
C ALA A 15 3.42 -21.18 6.67
N GLY A 16 3.90 -22.01 7.61
CA GLY A 16 4.56 -21.56 8.83
C GLY A 16 5.84 -20.78 8.56
N THR A 17 6.63 -21.19 7.57
CA THR A 17 7.87 -20.50 7.18
C THR A 17 7.57 -19.14 6.57
N VAL A 18 6.62 -19.07 5.64
CA VAL A 18 6.20 -17.81 4.99
C VAL A 18 5.64 -16.84 6.04
N TYR A 19 4.73 -17.33 6.88
CA TYR A 19 4.13 -16.52 7.93
C TYR A 19 5.18 -16.08 8.97
N GLY A 20 6.05 -16.99 9.38
CA GLY A 20 7.13 -16.70 10.32
C GLY A 20 8.12 -15.66 9.77
N ALA A 21 8.47 -15.75 8.49
CA ALA A 21 9.29 -14.74 7.82
C ALA A 21 8.61 -13.37 7.82
N MET A 22 7.32 -13.31 7.45
CA MET A 22 6.55 -12.06 7.48
C MET A 22 6.47 -11.47 8.89
N TRP A 23 6.18 -12.30 9.90
CA TRP A 23 6.11 -11.89 11.30
C TRP A 23 7.46 -11.37 11.82
N ALA A 24 8.55 -12.03 11.44
CA ALA A 24 9.90 -11.60 11.78
C ALA A 24 10.24 -10.24 11.15
N LEU A 25 9.90 -10.03 9.88
CA LEU A 25 10.11 -8.73 9.22
C LEU A 25 9.34 -7.62 9.94
N VAL A 26 8.07 -7.84 10.28
CA VAL A 26 7.25 -6.83 10.97
C VAL A 26 7.79 -6.50 12.36
N THR A 27 8.33 -7.49 13.08
CA THR A 27 8.74 -7.32 14.47
C THR A 27 10.17 -6.81 14.62
N PHE A 28 11.07 -7.21 13.72
CA PHE A 28 12.51 -6.95 13.85
C PHE A 28 13.06 -5.94 12.84
N VAL A 29 12.27 -5.52 11.84
CA VAL A 29 12.72 -4.54 10.84
C VAL A 29 12.00 -3.22 11.05
N GLU A 30 12.78 -2.18 11.30
CA GLU A 30 12.30 -0.81 11.33
C GLU A 30 12.27 -0.24 9.90
N PRO A 31 11.11 0.27 9.42
CA PRO A 31 11.01 0.86 8.09
C PRO A 31 11.65 2.26 8.05
N GLU A 32 12.57 2.48 7.12
CA GLU A 32 13.20 3.78 6.90
C GLU A 32 12.19 4.78 6.29
N PRO A 33 11.96 5.94 6.93
CA PRO A 33 11.12 6.98 6.35
C PRO A 33 11.81 7.59 5.13
N ARG A 34 11.12 7.60 3.98
CA ARG A 34 11.58 8.25 2.75
C ARG A 34 10.71 9.44 2.42
N ASP A 35 11.34 10.53 1.98
CA ASP A 35 10.62 11.65 1.42
C ASP A 35 9.89 11.22 0.13
N VAL A 36 8.58 11.48 0.09
CA VAL A 36 7.72 11.21 -1.07
C VAL A 36 7.14 12.52 -1.57
N THR A 37 7.68 13.04 -2.67
CA THR A 37 7.12 14.22 -3.34
C THR A 37 5.96 13.81 -4.24
N ILE A 38 4.73 14.13 -3.83
CA ILE A 38 3.58 14.04 -4.72
C ILE A 38 3.44 15.33 -5.53
N ARG A 39 3.24 15.21 -6.85
CA ARG A 39 2.82 16.37 -7.65
C ARG A 39 1.37 16.69 -7.31
N ILE A 40 1.14 17.83 -6.68
CA ILE A 40 -0.22 18.31 -6.42
C ILE A 40 -0.72 18.99 -7.71
N PRO A 41 -1.82 18.50 -8.32
CA PRO A 41 -2.42 19.14 -9.47
C PRO A 41 -2.83 20.59 -9.15
N SER A 42 -2.63 21.50 -10.10
CA SER A 42 -2.92 22.94 -10.00
C SER A 42 -4.37 23.22 -9.60
N GLU A 43 -5.29 22.36 -10.01
CA GLU A 43 -6.73 22.49 -9.75
C GLU A 43 -7.05 22.36 -8.25
N ARG A 44 -6.18 21.71 -7.47
CA ARG A 44 -6.31 21.55 -6.01
C ARG A 44 -5.61 22.64 -5.20
N VAL A 45 -4.61 23.32 -5.80
CA VAL A 45 -3.82 24.37 -5.13
C VAL A 45 -4.41 25.75 -5.39
N ASN A 46 -4.88 25.99 -6.61
CA ASN A 46 -5.50 27.24 -7.02
C ASN A 46 -6.86 26.93 -7.66
N PRO A 47 -7.93 26.80 -6.85
CA PRO A 47 -9.27 26.63 -7.41
C PRO A 47 -9.56 27.80 -8.36
N PRO A 48 -10.14 27.54 -9.55
CA PRO A 48 -10.54 28.64 -10.43
C PRO A 48 -11.45 29.58 -9.64
N PRO A 49 -11.31 30.91 -9.79
CA PRO A 49 -12.18 31.89 -9.13
C PRO A 49 -13.61 31.62 -9.58
N THR A 50 -14.35 30.84 -8.78
CA THR A 50 -15.78 30.65 -8.97
C THR A 50 -16.40 31.95 -8.47
N GLY A 51 -16.49 32.94 -9.36
CA GLY A 51 -16.91 34.29 -8.99
C GLY A 51 -16.75 35.38 -10.05
N THR A 52 -16.05 35.16 -11.17
CA THR A 52 -16.09 36.13 -12.28
C THR A 52 -17.21 35.75 -13.24
N ILE A 53 -18.43 36.18 -12.91
CA ILE A 53 -19.44 36.47 -13.93
C ILE A 53 -18.82 37.47 -14.91
N ASP A 54 -18.54 37.04 -16.14
CA ASP A 54 -18.11 37.91 -17.23
C ASP A 54 -19.28 38.87 -17.55
N PRO A 55 -19.19 40.18 -17.22
CA PRO A 55 -20.27 41.11 -17.47
C PRO A 55 -20.34 41.54 -18.95
N SER A 56 -19.43 41.06 -19.80
CA SER A 56 -19.32 41.47 -21.20
C SER A 56 -20.09 40.59 -22.18
N ARG A 57 -20.76 39.52 -21.71
CA ARG A 57 -21.74 38.77 -22.51
C ARG A 57 -23.14 39.39 -22.33
N LYS A 58 -23.43 40.42 -23.12
CA LYS A 58 -24.77 40.96 -23.37
C LYS A 58 -25.12 40.77 -24.84
#